data_AF-A0A402APL9-F1
#
_entry.id   AF-A0A402APL9-F1
#
_cell.length_a   1.000
_cell.length_b   1.000
_cell.length_c   1.000
_cell.angle_alpha   90.00
_cell.angle_beta   90.00
_cell.angle_gamma   90.00
#
_symmetry.space_group_name_H-M   'P 1'
#
loop_
_entity.id
_entity.type
_entity.pdbx_description
1 polymer ?
#
loop_
_entity_poly.entity_id
_entity_poly.type
_entity_poly.pdbx_seq_one_letter_code
_entity_poly.pdbx_strand_id
1 'polypeptide(L)'
;MSNGSLAICLTLFGALGLLLLSITLMRVFWYYRNCRPGTFRWHTRNHYLKQIFAITCLFCLAMAASYGVLWQIWAALYLIIGIKIGTWWLRLALEQRDWRDSP
;
A
#
# COMPACT_ATOMS: atom_id res chain seq x y z
N MET A 1 -6.63 16.06 -26.77
CA MET A 1 -7.10 14.85 -26.04
C MET A 1 -8.27 15.27 -25.17
N SER A 2 -9.40 14.57 -25.24
CA SER A 2 -10.57 14.94 -24.42
C SER A 2 -10.34 14.52 -22.96
N ASN A 3 -10.94 15.25 -22.02
CA ASN A 3 -10.88 14.93 -20.59
C ASN A 3 -11.39 13.50 -20.29
N GLY A 4 -12.28 12.96 -21.14
CA GLY A 4 -12.78 11.59 -21.03
C GLY A 4 -11.71 10.52 -21.27
N SER A 5 -10.83 10.70 -22.25
CA SER A 5 -9.74 9.74 -22.52
C SER A 5 -8.74 9.68 -21.35
N LEU A 6 -8.41 10.83 -20.76
CA LEU A 6 -7.52 10.91 -19.60
C LEU A 6 -8.11 10.19 -18.37
N ALA A 7 -9.41 10.37 -18.13
CA ALA A 7 -10.10 9.70 -17.02
C ALA A 7 -10.10 8.17 -17.16
N ILE A 8 -10.28 7.64 -18.37
CA ILE A 8 -10.24 6.18 -18.62
C ILE A 8 -8.83 5.64 -18.38
N CYS A 9 -7.80 6.31 -18.90
CA CYS A 9 -6.41 5.91 -18.67
C CYS A 9 -6.06 5.89 -17.19
N LEU A 10 -6.41 6.95 -16.44
CA LEU A 10 -6.19 7.02 -14.99
C LEU A 10 -6.88 5.87 -14.25
N THR A 11 -8.09 5.50 -14.68
CA THR A 11 -8.87 4.42 -14.05
C THR A 11 -8.24 3.05 -14.30
N LEU A 12 -7.78 2.81 -15.53
CA LEU A 12 -7.04 1.59 -15.88
C LEU A 12 -5.72 1.51 -15.11
N PHE A 13 -4.93 2.58 -15.08
CA PHE A 13 -3.68 2.62 -14.31
C PHE A 13 -3.91 2.43 -12.81
N GLY A 14 -4.98 3.00 -12.26
CA GLY A 14 -5.36 2.88 -10.85
C GLY A 14 -5.71 1.45 -10.48
N ALA A 15 -6.58 0.84 -11.27
CA ALA A 15 -7.00 -0.55 -11.09
C ALA A 15 -5.82 -1.52 -11.24
N LEU A 16 -4.99 -1.34 -12.29
CA LEU A 16 -3.81 -2.17 -12.52
C LEU A 16 -2.77 -2.03 -11.40
N GLY A 17 -2.51 -0.81 -10.94
CA GLY A 17 -1.57 -0.56 -9.84
C GLY A 17 -2.03 -1.20 -8.53
N LEU A 18 -3.31 -1.07 -8.18
CA LEU A 18 -3.90 -1.75 -7.02
C LEU A 18 -3.83 -3.28 -7.13
N LEU A 19 -4.11 -3.83 -8.31
CA LEU A 19 -4.00 -5.27 -8.58
C LEU A 19 -2.56 -5.76 -8.38
N LEU A 20 -1.58 -5.08 -8.98
CA LEU A 20 -0.17 -5.47 -8.84
C LEU A 20 0.30 -5.40 -7.38
N LEU A 21 -0.07 -4.35 -6.65
CA LEU A 21 0.29 -4.19 -5.23
C LEU A 21 -0.37 -5.26 -4.36
N SER A 22 -1.64 -5.59 -4.59
CA SER A 22 -2.34 -6.64 -3.85
C SER A 22 -1.77 -8.03 -4.12
N ILE A 23 -1.43 -8.36 -5.38
CA ILE A 23 -0.76 -9.61 -5.74
C ILE A 23 0.61 -9.69 -5.06
N THR A 24 1.37 -8.59 -5.07
CA THR A 24 2.70 -8.55 -4.43
C THR A 24 2.59 -8.77 -2.92
N LEU A 25 1.62 -8.10 -2.27
CA LEU A 25 1.34 -8.28 -0.85
C LEU A 25 0.94 -9.72 -0.54
N MET A 26 0.06 -10.31 -1.34
CA MET A 26 -0.39 -11.70 -1.17
C MET A 26 0.76 -12.69 -1.37
N ARG A 27 1.64 -12.47 -2.35
CA ARG A 27 2.85 -13.29 -2.54
C ARG A 27 3.78 -13.22 -1.35
N VAL A 28 4.08 -12.03 -0.84
CA VAL A 28 4.95 -11.87 0.34
C VAL A 28 4.30 -12.51 1.56
N PHE A 29 3.00 -12.32 1.76
CA PHE A 29 2.28 -12.94 2.87
C PHE A 29 2.31 -14.47 2.78
N TRP A 30 2.06 -15.04 1.60
CA TRP A 30 2.07 -16.48 1.38
C TRP A 30 3.47 -17.08 1.53
N TYR A 31 4.48 -16.46 0.92
CA TYR A 31 5.86 -16.93 0.94
C TYR A 31 6.41 -16.99 2.37
N TYR A 32 6.08 -16.01 3.20
CA TYR A 32 6.53 -15.95 4.59
C TYR A 32 5.46 -16.38 5.61
N ARG A 33 4.41 -17.09 5.18
CA ARG A 33 3.31 -17.54 6.05
C ARG A 33 3.76 -18.51 7.15
N ASN A 34 4.74 -19.36 6.84
CA ASN A 34 5.27 -20.37 7.75
C ASN A 34 6.53 -19.94 8.52
N CYS A 35 6.93 -18.67 8.44
CA CYS A 35 8.11 -18.19 9.18
C CYS A 35 7.75 -17.94 10.65
N ARG A 36 8.50 -18.57 11.56
CA ARG A 36 8.36 -18.36 13.02
C ARG A 36 8.64 -16.89 13.38
N PRO A 37 7.79 -16.28 14.24
CA PRO A 37 8.04 -14.94 14.77
C PRO A 37 9.39 -14.90 15.52
N GLY A 38 10.15 -13.82 15.35
CA GLY A 38 11.48 -13.64 15.97
C GLY A 38 12.68 -14.13 15.14
N THR A 39 12.48 -14.77 13.99
CA THR A 39 13.60 -15.20 13.13
C THR A 39 14.09 -14.09 12.18
N PHE A 40 15.34 -14.18 11.70
CA PHE A 40 15.88 -13.24 10.70
C PHE A 40 14.99 -13.12 9.45
N ARG A 41 14.40 -14.24 9.00
CA ARG A 41 13.43 -14.28 7.90
C ARG A 41 12.15 -13.48 8.19
N TRP A 42 11.68 -13.45 9.44
CA TRP A 42 10.56 -12.59 9.84
C TRP A 42 10.94 -11.11 9.76
N HIS A 43 12.18 -10.76 10.09
CA HIS A 43 12.67 -9.39 9.95
C HIS A 43 12.73 -8.95 8.48
N THR A 44 13.24 -9.81 7.58
CA THR A 44 13.27 -9.56 6.14
C THR A 44 11.86 -9.42 5.56
N ARG A 45 10.92 -10.33 5.91
CA ARG A 45 9.50 -10.22 5.54
C ARG A 45 8.96 -8.84 5.88
N ASN A 46 9.26 -8.40 7.09
CA ASN A 46 8.74 -7.15 7.60
C ASN A 46 9.29 -5.94 6.84
N HIS A 47 10.58 -5.93 6.51
CA HIS A 47 11.16 -4.90 5.64
C HIS A 47 10.51 -4.84 4.25
N TYR A 48 10.26 -6.00 3.63
CA TYR A 48 9.56 -6.04 2.34
C TYR A 48 8.12 -5.54 2.44
N LEU A 49 7.38 -5.94 3.49
CA LEU A 49 6.04 -5.42 3.73
C LEU A 49 6.07 -3.89 3.92
N LYS A 50 7.03 -3.37 4.70
CA LYS A 50 7.22 -1.92 4.88
C LYS A 50 7.43 -1.19 3.55
N GLN A 51 8.25 -1.71 2.66
CA GLN A 51 8.43 -1.12 1.33
C GLN A 51 7.16 -1.19 0.49
N ILE A 52 6.47 -2.33 0.45
CA ILE A 52 5.22 -2.48 -0.32
C ILE A 52 4.15 -1.51 0.18
N PHE A 53 4.00 -1.36 1.49
CA PHE A 53 3.07 -0.40 2.08
C PHE A 53 3.43 1.05 1.76
N ALA A 54 4.72 1.42 1.85
CA ALA A 54 5.18 2.77 1.48
C ALA A 54 4.91 3.08 0.01
N ILE A 55 5.21 2.13 -0.89
CA ILE A 55 4.94 2.26 -2.33
C ILE A 55 3.43 2.36 -2.59
N THR A 56 2.62 1.57 -1.89
CA THR A 56 1.15 1.60 -2.01
C THR A 56 0.59 2.95 -1.57
N CYS A 57 1.09 3.50 -0.46
CA CYS A 57 0.69 4.81 0.04
C CYS A 57 1.06 5.93 -0.94
N LEU A 58 2.31 5.93 -1.44
CA LEU A 58 2.76 6.87 -2.46
C LEU A 58 1.92 6.76 -3.74
N PHE A 59 1.59 5.55 -4.17
CA PHE A 59 0.73 5.32 -5.33
C PHE A 59 -0.69 5.87 -5.11
N CYS A 60 -1.30 5.61 -3.95
CA CYS A 60 -2.61 6.15 -3.61
C CYS A 60 -2.60 7.68 -3.52
N LEU A 61 -1.55 8.29 -2.96
CA LEU A 61 -1.39 9.74 -2.92
C LEU A 61 -1.20 10.34 -4.32
N ALA A 62 -0.37 9.72 -5.16
CA ALA A 62 -0.17 10.14 -6.54
C ALA A 62 -1.48 10.05 -7.36
N MET A 63 -2.27 9.00 -7.14
CA MET A 63 -3.59 8.87 -7.76
C MET A 63 -4.59 9.88 -7.19
N ALA A 64 -4.62 10.10 -5.88
CA ALA A 64 -5.50 11.10 -5.27
C ALA A 64 -5.18 12.50 -5.80
N ALA A 65 -3.90 12.87 -5.95
CA ALA A 65 -3.48 14.11 -6.57
C ALA A 65 -3.93 14.19 -8.05
N SER A 66 -3.74 13.11 -8.81
CA SER A 66 -4.12 13.05 -10.23
C SER A 66 -5.63 13.19 -10.43
N TYR A 67 -6.46 12.50 -9.63
CA TYR A 67 -7.92 12.61 -9.69
C TYR A 67 -8.46 13.89 -9.06
N GLY A 68 -7.72 14.48 -8.10
CA GLY A 68 -8.07 15.74 -7.46
C GLY A 68 -8.06 16.90 -8.45
N VAL A 69 -7.11 16.89 -9.39
CA VAL A 69 -7.08 17.85 -10.52
C VAL A 69 -8.33 17.72 -11.41
N LEU A 70 -8.87 16.50 -11.56
CA LEU A 70 -10.11 16.25 -12.31
C LEU A 70 -11.40 16.43 -11.48
N TRP A 71 -11.32 16.85 -10.20
CA TRP A 71 -12.47 17.00 -9.29
C TRP A 71 -13.36 15.75 -9.18
N GLN A 72 -12.76 14.56 -9.36
CA GLN A 72 -13.52 13.31 -9.33
C GLN A 72 -13.58 12.71 -7.93
N ILE A 73 -14.74 12.12 -7.60
CA ILE A 73 -14.99 11.38 -6.33
C ILE A 73 -13.93 10.29 -6.05
N TRP A 74 -13.35 9.73 -7.11
CA TRP A 74 -12.27 8.75 -7.02
C TRP A 74 -11.07 9.27 -6.22
N ALA A 75 -10.77 10.58 -6.27
CA ALA A 75 -9.68 11.19 -5.50
C ALA A 75 -9.85 10.96 -3.99
N ALA A 76 -11.07 11.18 -3.48
CA ALA A 76 -11.38 11.00 -2.07
C ALA A 76 -11.30 9.52 -1.66
N LEU A 77 -11.77 8.61 -2.52
CA LEU A 77 -11.66 7.16 -2.27
C LEU A 77 -10.20 6.71 -2.17
N TYR A 78 -9.35 7.10 -3.11
CA TYR A 78 -7.92 6.77 -3.06
C TYR A 78 -7.22 7.37 -1.84
N LEU A 79 -7.62 8.58 -1.42
CA LEU A 79 -7.07 9.24 -0.25
C LEU A 79 -7.47 8.53 1.05
N ILE A 80 -8.74 8.16 1.21
CA ILE A 80 -9.24 7.39 2.38
C ILE A 80 -8.56 6.02 2.44
N ILE A 81 -8.44 5.33 1.30
CA ILE A 81 -7.75 4.04 1.21
C ILE A 81 -6.29 4.20 1.60
N GLY A 82 -5.59 5.21 1.07
CA GLY A 82 -4.20 5.51 1.40
C GLY A 82 -3.99 5.79 2.89
N ILE A 83 -4.82 6.64 3.50
CA ILE A 83 -4.77 6.93 4.93
C ILE A 83 -5.03 5.66 5.74
N LYS A 84 -6.09 4.90 5.43
CA LYS A 84 -6.46 3.70 6.19
C LYS A 84 -5.36 2.64 6.15
N ILE A 85 -4.77 2.43 4.97
CA ILE A 85 -3.62 1.55 4.76
C ILE A 85 -2.40 2.05 5.55
N GLY A 86 -2.12 3.35 5.50
CA GLY A 86 -1.02 3.98 6.25
C GLY A 86 -1.18 3.85 7.77
N THR A 87 -2.38 4.10 8.31
CA THR A 87 -2.66 4.02 9.75
C THR A 87 -2.55 2.59 10.27
N TRP A 88 -3.08 1.62 9.51
CA TRP A 88 -2.92 0.20 9.83
C TRP A 88 -1.44 -0.22 9.86
N TRP A 89 -0.67 0.27 8.89
CA TRP A 89 0.75 0.00 8.83
C TRP A 89 1.53 0.66 9.97
N LEU A 90 1.24 1.92 10.31
CA LEU A 90 1.88 2.62 11.42
C LEU A 90 1.65 1.87 12.73
N ARG A 91 0.43 1.38 12.95
CA ARG A 91 0.09 0.58 14.13
C ARG A 91 0.89 -0.73 14.17
N LEU A 92 0.97 -1.46 13.07
CA LEU A 92 1.81 -2.67 12.96
C LEU A 92 3.30 -2.38 13.18
N ALA A 93 3.81 -1.28 12.64
CA ALA A 93 5.21 -0.89 12.76
C ALA A 93 5.59 -0.51 14.20
N LEU A 94 4.69 0.16 14.93
CA LEU A 94 4.86 0.49 16.34
C LEU A 94 4.83 -0.75 17.22
N GLU A 95 3.86 -1.64 17.01
CA GLU A 95 3.76 -2.90 17.76
C GLU A 95 5.02 -3.76 17.60
N GLN A 96 5.58 -3.81 16.38
CA GLN A 96 6.83 -4.54 16.13
C GLN A 96 8.09 -3.86 16.69
N ARG A 97 8.03 -2.55 16.97
CA ARG A 97 9.11 -1.84 17.67
C ARG A 97 9.09 -2.22 19.14
N ASP A 98 7.92 -2.27 19.77
CA ASP A 98 7.78 -2.68 21.16
C ASP A 98 8.32 -4.10 21.40
N TRP A 99 8.07 -5.05 20.47
CA TRP A 99 8.65 -6.40 20.53
C TRP A 99 10.18 -6.44 20.43
N ARG A 100 10.82 -5.45 19.80
CA ARG A 100 12.28 -5.36 19.71
C ARG A 100 12.89 -4.86 21.01
N ASP A 101 12.19 -3.96 21.69
CA ASP A 101 12.66 -3.28 22.90
C ASP A 101 12.21 -4.02 24.18
N SER A 102 11.56 -5.17 24.04
CA SER A 102 11.20 -6.08 25.13
C SER A 102 12.43 -6.89 25.61
N PRO A 103 12.77 -6.87 26.91
CA PRO A 103 13.95 -7.54 27.46
C PRO A 103 13.90 -9.08 27.39
#